data_AF-A0A1Q4HYW6-F1
#
_entry.id   AF-A0A1Q4HYW6-F1
#
_cell.length_a   1.000
_cell.length_b   1.000
_cell.length_c   1.000
_cell.angle_alpha   90.00
_cell.angle_beta   90.00
_cell.angle_gamma   90.00
#
_symmetry.space_group_name_H-M   'P 1'
#
loop_
_entity.id
_entity.type
_entity.pdbx_description
1 polymer ?
#
loop_
_entity_poly.entity_id
_entity_poly.type
_entity_poly.pdbx_seq_one_letter_code
_entity_poly.pdbx_strand_id
1 'polypeptide(L)'
;MGFMSPDLPDVDRNTWPTLPRATRLQVVTRHWAEHGFGTPYAVYLLYLIKIALYIAVPAAIISLTPGLGGLGRIADWWTQPIVYQKVIVFTLLFEVVGLGCGSGPLTGRFMPPIGGILYWLRPNTIRLPPWPAKVPFTAGDSRTVVDVALYAIVLAGGVWALLSPGHGGPVTAAGDVGLIDPVHVIPTIIALAVLGLRDKTIFLAARGEHYWLKLFVFFFPFTDQIAAYKLIMLLLWWGAATSKLNHHFPYVVSVMTSNNALLRPKLFSPIKHMLYRDHINDLRPTWLPKMMAHVGGTTAEFVVPTVLVFFAADHPWRWFLIGFMVIFHLNIISNLPMGVPLEWNVFFIFSLFFLFGHYASIQATDLRSPLLWALIIAALAIVIAGNMFPQKISFLPAMRYYAGNWASSVWCFRTGAEERIEAEIVKSSALVVNQLARLYDPETAEIMADKTAAFRAMHLHGRALNALVPRALGGEAGEANYKIREGEIVAGPLVGWNFGEGHLHNEQLLEAVQRRCHFEDGDVRVIVLEGQPIHIQKQWYRIFDGKAGLIEEGYVNVEDMLARQPWPEPGDELPVHVTDRRNAP
;
A
#
# COMPACT_ATOMS: atom_id res chain seq x y z
N MET A 1 -16.50 -22.34 9.02
CA MET A 1 -15.28 -22.05 8.23
C MET A 1 -14.19 -23.02 8.62
N GLY A 2 -13.44 -23.52 7.63
CA GLY A 2 -12.26 -24.35 7.86
C GLY A 2 -11.04 -23.53 8.28
N PHE A 3 -10.05 -24.16 8.89
CA PHE A 3 -8.78 -23.52 9.24
C PHE A 3 -7.98 -23.09 8.00
N MET A 4 -7.99 -23.93 6.95
CA MET A 4 -7.28 -23.73 5.67
C MET A 4 -8.19 -23.31 4.51
N SER A 5 -9.50 -23.57 4.61
CA SER A 5 -10.45 -23.31 3.52
C SER A 5 -10.99 -21.88 3.58
N PRO A 6 -11.03 -21.16 2.46
CA PRO A 6 -11.67 -19.85 2.40
C PRO A 6 -13.20 -19.97 2.55
N ASP A 7 -13.84 -18.89 2.95
CA ASP A 7 -15.30 -18.72 2.94
C ASP A 7 -15.68 -18.02 1.64
N LEU A 8 -16.39 -18.73 0.76
CA LEU A 8 -16.72 -18.28 -0.58
C LEU A 8 -18.24 -18.33 -0.77
N PRO A 9 -18.78 -17.54 -1.72
CA PRO A 9 -20.20 -17.60 -2.06
C PRO A 9 -20.64 -19.04 -2.39
N ASP A 10 -21.87 -19.38 -2.03
CA ASP A 10 -22.49 -20.66 -2.39
C ASP A 10 -22.92 -20.63 -3.85
N VAL A 11 -22.01 -21.02 -4.74
CA VAL A 11 -22.17 -21.02 -6.20
C VAL A 11 -21.61 -22.30 -6.80
N ASP A 12 -22.17 -22.71 -7.93
CA ASP A 12 -21.60 -23.80 -8.72
C ASP A 12 -20.29 -23.35 -9.38
N ARG A 13 -19.19 -23.96 -8.94
CA ARG A 13 -17.83 -23.62 -9.36
C ARG A 13 -17.58 -23.91 -10.85
N ASN A 14 -18.27 -24.90 -11.41
CA ASN A 14 -18.08 -25.29 -12.81
C ASN A 14 -18.73 -24.29 -13.77
N THR A 15 -19.90 -23.76 -13.40
CA THR A 15 -20.62 -22.78 -14.21
C THR A 15 -20.24 -21.34 -13.87
N TRP A 16 -19.56 -21.10 -12.74
CA TRP A 16 -19.12 -19.75 -12.34
C TRP A 16 -18.41 -18.97 -13.46
N PRO A 17 -17.39 -19.53 -14.17
CA PRO A 17 -16.67 -18.77 -15.19
C PRO A 17 -17.54 -18.38 -16.40
N THR A 18 -18.65 -19.08 -16.64
CA THR A 18 -19.55 -18.84 -17.78
C THR A 18 -20.63 -17.79 -17.48
N LEU A 19 -20.83 -17.45 -16.20
CA LEU A 19 -21.78 -16.41 -15.80
C LEU A 19 -21.30 -15.03 -16.27
N PRO A 20 -22.21 -14.11 -16.65
CA PRO A 20 -21.86 -12.73 -16.93
C PRO A 20 -21.10 -12.09 -15.76
N ARG A 21 -20.05 -11.31 -16.06
CA ARG A 21 -19.23 -10.66 -15.03
C ARG A 21 -20.05 -9.79 -14.08
N ALA A 22 -21.07 -9.09 -14.57
CA ALA A 22 -21.95 -8.29 -13.73
C ALA A 22 -22.65 -9.13 -12.64
N THR A 23 -23.16 -10.31 -13.03
CA THR A 23 -23.75 -11.29 -12.10
C THR A 23 -22.73 -11.78 -11.09
N ARG A 24 -21.52 -12.14 -11.55
CA ARG A 24 -20.44 -12.58 -10.66
C ARG A 24 -20.11 -11.51 -9.63
N LEU A 25 -19.87 -10.27 -10.08
CA LEU A 25 -19.60 -9.11 -9.22
C LEU A 25 -20.71 -8.87 -8.20
N GLN A 26 -21.98 -8.95 -8.60
CA GLN A 26 -23.10 -8.81 -7.67
C GLN A 26 -23.04 -9.85 -6.54
N VAL A 27 -22.80 -11.13 -6.89
CA VAL A 27 -22.68 -12.21 -5.90
C VAL A 27 -21.48 -12.00 -4.96
N VAL A 28 -20.28 -11.74 -5.50
CA VAL A 28 -19.07 -11.62 -4.67
C VAL A 28 -19.03 -10.36 -3.80
N THR A 29 -19.69 -9.26 -4.23
CA THR A 29 -19.79 -8.01 -3.46
C THR A 29 -20.83 -8.12 -2.34
N ARG A 30 -21.99 -8.76 -2.58
CA ARG A 30 -22.94 -9.13 -1.51
C ARG A 30 -22.30 -10.02 -0.47
N HIS A 31 -21.59 -11.06 -0.91
CA HIS A 31 -20.84 -11.92 -0.01
C HIS A 31 -19.78 -11.13 0.78
N TRP A 32 -19.16 -10.11 0.19
CA TRP A 32 -18.19 -9.28 0.91
C TRP A 32 -18.83 -8.51 2.06
N ALA A 33 -20.02 -7.96 1.88
CA ALA A 33 -20.70 -7.19 2.93
C ALA A 33 -20.79 -7.97 4.25
N GLU A 34 -20.92 -9.30 4.17
CA GLU A 34 -21.03 -10.18 5.33
C GLU A 34 -19.73 -10.89 5.72
N HIS A 35 -18.91 -11.33 4.76
CA HIS A 35 -17.76 -12.21 5.02
C HIS A 35 -16.39 -11.56 4.73
N GLY A 36 -16.38 -10.31 4.25
CA GLY A 36 -15.17 -9.67 3.75
C GLY A 36 -14.58 -10.44 2.58
N PHE A 37 -13.25 -10.55 2.53
CA PHE A 37 -12.57 -11.36 1.51
C PHE A 37 -12.89 -12.86 1.64
N GLY A 38 -13.26 -13.36 2.82
CA GLY A 38 -13.43 -14.80 3.06
C GLY A 38 -12.13 -15.52 3.46
N THR A 39 -11.13 -14.77 3.95
CA THR A 39 -9.80 -15.27 4.33
C THR A 39 -9.83 -16.48 5.29
N PRO A 40 -9.02 -17.54 5.08
CA PRO A 40 -8.89 -18.64 6.04
C PRO A 40 -8.25 -18.21 7.38
N TYR A 41 -8.53 -18.91 8.48
CA TYR A 41 -7.92 -18.63 9.78
C TYR A 41 -6.39 -18.76 9.78
N ALA A 42 -5.86 -19.72 9.03
CA ALA A 42 -4.41 -19.90 8.89
C ALA A 42 -3.69 -18.65 8.37
N VAL A 43 -4.34 -17.87 7.49
CA VAL A 43 -3.76 -16.62 6.97
C VAL A 43 -3.67 -15.58 8.10
N TYR A 44 -4.69 -15.45 8.95
CA TYR A 44 -4.61 -14.53 10.10
C TYR A 44 -3.54 -14.93 11.10
N LEU A 45 -3.41 -16.23 11.39
CA LEU A 45 -2.34 -16.73 12.24
C LEU A 45 -0.96 -16.39 11.64
N LEU A 46 -0.79 -16.53 10.32
CA LEU A 46 0.43 -16.13 9.63
C LEU A 46 0.74 -14.65 9.84
N TYR A 47 -0.23 -13.75 9.69
CA TYR A 47 0.00 -12.32 9.92
C TYR A 47 0.24 -11.95 11.39
N LEU A 48 -0.36 -12.68 12.35
CA LEU A 48 -0.03 -12.52 13.77
C LEU A 48 1.40 -12.96 14.07
N ILE A 49 1.83 -14.11 13.53
CA ILE A 49 3.22 -14.57 13.64
C ILE A 49 4.16 -13.56 13.00
N LYS A 50 3.82 -13.04 11.83
CA LYS A 50 4.59 -12.01 11.12
C LYS A 50 4.78 -10.75 11.98
N ILE A 51 3.73 -10.24 12.60
CA ILE A 51 3.80 -9.10 13.54
C ILE A 51 4.69 -9.44 14.75
N ALA A 52 4.52 -10.63 15.33
CA ALA A 52 5.33 -11.07 16.46
C ALA A 52 6.83 -11.14 16.09
N LEU A 53 7.16 -11.67 14.91
CA LEU A 53 8.53 -11.70 14.39
C LEU A 53 9.07 -10.29 14.10
N TYR A 54 8.24 -9.41 13.53
CA TYR A 54 8.61 -8.01 13.29
C TYR A 54 8.95 -7.26 14.59
N ILE A 55 8.40 -7.67 15.74
CA ILE A 55 8.75 -7.12 17.05
C ILE A 55 9.97 -7.85 17.65
N ALA A 56 9.97 -9.19 17.63
CA ALA A 56 10.97 -9.99 18.32
C ALA A 56 12.36 -9.94 17.67
N VAL A 57 12.43 -9.96 16.33
CA VAL A 57 13.70 -9.93 15.58
C VAL A 57 14.51 -8.65 15.84
N PRO A 58 13.96 -7.42 15.67
CA PRO A 58 14.73 -6.22 15.99
C PRO A 58 15.02 -6.12 17.48
N ALA A 59 14.12 -6.54 18.36
CA ALA A 59 14.41 -6.56 19.80
C ALA A 59 15.64 -7.43 20.10
N ALA A 60 15.72 -8.63 19.50
CA ALA A 60 16.87 -9.50 19.65
C ALA A 60 18.15 -8.85 19.11
N ILE A 61 18.13 -8.33 17.88
CA ILE A 61 19.30 -7.69 17.24
C ILE A 61 19.76 -6.46 18.03
N ILE A 62 18.84 -5.57 18.41
CA ILE A 62 19.15 -4.34 19.15
C ILE A 62 19.72 -4.67 20.52
N SER A 63 19.20 -5.69 21.20
CA SER A 63 19.70 -6.11 22.52
C SER A 63 21.17 -6.56 22.52
N LEU A 64 21.72 -6.92 21.35
CA LEU A 64 23.13 -7.27 21.15
C LEU A 64 24.02 -6.04 20.97
N THR A 65 23.46 -4.83 20.92
CA THR A 65 24.25 -3.60 20.88
C THR A 65 25.09 -3.51 22.17
N PRO A 66 26.42 -3.36 22.06
CA PRO A 66 27.28 -3.26 23.23
C PRO A 66 26.79 -2.19 24.21
N GLY A 67 26.57 -2.60 25.46
CA GLY A 67 26.08 -1.73 26.55
C GLY A 67 24.58 -1.85 26.90
N LEU A 68 23.72 -2.40 26.02
CA LEU A 68 22.26 -2.45 26.29
C LEU A 68 21.80 -3.61 27.19
N GLY A 69 22.55 -4.71 27.25
CA GLY A 69 22.32 -5.73 28.29
C GLY A 69 21.35 -6.86 27.99
N GLY A 70 21.05 -7.15 26.73
CA GLY A 70 20.28 -8.32 26.30
C GLY A 70 18.77 -8.24 26.55
N LEU A 71 18.02 -9.20 26.03
CA LEU A 71 16.54 -9.20 26.04
C LEU A 71 15.92 -9.22 27.44
N GLY A 72 16.56 -9.86 28.43
CA GLY A 72 16.08 -9.93 29.81
C GLY A 72 16.01 -8.57 30.53
N ARG A 73 16.66 -7.55 29.97
CA ARG A 73 16.71 -6.18 30.50
C ARG A 73 15.99 -5.17 29.60
N ILE A 74 15.00 -5.61 28.82
CA ILE A 74 14.30 -4.75 27.86
C ILE A 74 13.76 -3.46 28.49
N ALA A 75 13.24 -3.53 29.72
CA ALA A 75 12.76 -2.37 30.47
C ALA A 75 13.82 -1.29 30.66
N ASP A 76 15.10 -1.68 30.74
CA ASP A 76 16.23 -0.78 30.98
C ASP A 76 16.71 -0.11 29.68
N TRP A 77 16.62 -0.81 28.54
CA TRP A 77 17.22 -0.34 27.30
C TRP A 77 16.27 0.08 26.20
N TRP A 78 14.98 -0.28 26.20
CA TRP A 78 14.08 0.00 25.08
C TRP A 78 13.91 1.49 24.76
N THR A 79 14.21 2.35 25.74
CA THR A 79 14.16 3.82 25.63
C THR A 79 15.49 4.45 25.28
N GLN A 80 16.57 3.67 25.12
CA GLN A 80 17.89 4.22 24.82
C GLN A 80 17.91 4.87 23.42
N PRO A 81 18.62 6.00 23.23
CA PRO A 81 18.58 6.81 22.00
C PRO A 81 18.78 6.01 20.70
N ILE A 82 19.78 5.11 20.69
CA ILE A 82 20.11 4.28 19.53
C ILE A 82 18.98 3.34 19.09
N VAL A 83 18.07 2.96 19.99
CA VAL A 83 17.00 1.98 19.71
C VAL A 83 16.11 2.48 18.61
N TYR A 84 15.67 3.75 18.67
CA TYR A 84 14.77 4.30 17.65
C TYR A 84 15.43 4.33 16.27
N GLN A 85 16.72 4.70 16.21
CA GLN A 85 17.49 4.66 14.96
C GLN A 85 17.61 3.24 14.39
N LYS A 86 17.90 2.25 15.23
CA LYS A 86 17.98 0.84 14.81
C LYS A 86 16.63 0.29 14.38
N VAL A 87 15.53 0.66 15.05
CA VAL A 87 14.18 0.28 14.63
C VAL A 87 13.86 0.87 13.26
N ILE A 88 14.18 2.14 13.00
CA ILE A 88 14.01 2.76 11.67
C ILE A 88 14.76 1.98 10.58
N VAL A 89 16.05 1.68 10.81
CA VAL A 89 16.87 0.94 9.85
C VAL A 89 16.33 -0.48 9.64
N PHE A 90 15.94 -1.17 10.72
CA PHE A 90 15.34 -2.49 10.63
C PHE A 90 14.04 -2.47 9.82
N THR A 91 13.15 -1.51 10.07
CA THR A 91 11.89 -1.43 9.33
C THR A 91 12.12 -1.16 7.85
N LEU A 92 13.07 -0.28 7.49
CA LEU A 92 13.46 -0.08 6.09
C LEU A 92 13.92 -1.40 5.43
N LEU A 93 14.79 -2.15 6.10
CA LEU A 93 15.24 -3.46 5.62
C LEU A 93 14.07 -4.45 5.48
N PHE A 94 13.20 -4.52 6.49
CA PHE A 94 12.06 -5.42 6.50
C PHE A 94 11.12 -5.16 5.31
N GLU A 95 10.86 -3.88 5.02
CA GLU A 95 10.06 -3.47 3.88
C GLU A 95 10.75 -3.81 2.55
N VAL A 96 12.00 -3.38 2.37
CA VAL A 96 12.69 -3.51 1.08
C VAL A 96 13.09 -4.96 0.75
N VAL A 97 13.30 -5.83 1.75
CA VAL A 97 13.48 -7.27 1.50
C VAL A 97 12.20 -7.91 0.98
N GLY A 98 11.04 -7.25 1.13
CA GLY A 98 9.74 -7.75 0.71
C GLY A 98 9.04 -8.57 1.79
N LEU A 99 9.42 -8.38 3.07
CA LEU A 99 8.73 -8.95 4.22
C LEU A 99 7.64 -8.03 4.74
N GLY A 100 7.73 -6.71 4.51
CA GLY A 100 6.73 -5.73 4.92
C GLY A 100 5.41 -5.81 4.16
N CYS A 101 4.95 -4.68 3.65
CA CYS A 101 3.53 -4.51 3.30
C CYS A 101 3.07 -5.27 2.04
N GLY A 102 4.01 -5.69 1.20
CA GLY A 102 3.75 -6.44 -0.03
C GLY A 102 3.97 -7.94 0.11
N SER A 103 3.77 -8.52 1.30
CA SER A 103 4.01 -9.94 1.59
C SER A 103 2.77 -10.68 2.11
N GLY A 104 2.74 -11.97 1.81
CA GLY A 104 1.71 -12.93 2.23
C GLY A 104 0.38 -12.87 1.47
N PRO A 105 -0.56 -13.78 1.82
CA PRO A 105 -1.80 -13.99 1.07
C PRO A 105 -2.72 -12.76 0.92
N LEU A 106 -2.74 -11.83 1.89
CA LEU A 106 -3.56 -10.60 1.82
C LEU A 106 -3.04 -9.57 0.80
N THR A 107 -1.91 -9.87 0.14
CA THR A 107 -1.29 -9.07 -0.93
C THR A 107 -1.25 -9.81 -2.26
N GLY A 108 -1.92 -10.97 -2.35
CA GLY A 108 -1.86 -11.84 -3.51
C GLY A 108 -0.56 -12.64 -3.63
N ARG A 109 0.22 -12.77 -2.54
CA ARG A 109 1.46 -13.58 -2.53
C ARG A 109 1.28 -14.84 -1.71
N PHE A 110 1.19 -15.95 -2.40
CA PHE A 110 0.95 -17.25 -1.81
C PHE A 110 2.22 -18.09 -1.80
N MET A 111 2.88 -18.23 -2.96
CA MET A 111 4.01 -19.13 -3.14
C MET A 111 5.04 -18.56 -4.14
N PRO A 112 6.25 -18.15 -3.69
CA PRO A 112 6.61 -17.86 -2.29
C PRO A 112 5.81 -16.68 -1.73
N PRO A 113 5.61 -16.59 -0.40
CA PRO A 113 4.81 -15.53 0.24
C PRO A 113 5.57 -14.19 0.36
N ILE A 114 6.69 -14.02 -0.32
CA ILE A 114 7.53 -12.81 -0.29
C ILE A 114 7.91 -12.40 -1.72
N GLY A 115 8.10 -11.10 -1.92
CA GLY A 115 8.56 -10.51 -3.16
C GLY A 115 9.99 -9.98 -3.02
N GLY A 116 10.17 -8.67 -3.27
CA GLY A 116 11.36 -7.90 -2.91
C GLY A 116 12.67 -8.55 -3.31
N ILE A 117 13.41 -9.08 -2.33
CA ILE A 117 14.73 -9.71 -2.52
C ILE A 117 14.74 -10.81 -3.59
N LEU A 118 13.64 -11.56 -3.75
CA LEU A 118 13.55 -12.63 -4.74
C LEU A 118 13.49 -12.10 -6.18
N TYR A 119 13.20 -10.81 -6.37
CA TYR A 119 13.10 -10.15 -7.66
C TYR A 119 14.29 -9.22 -7.89
N TRP A 120 14.66 -8.44 -6.89
CA TRP A 120 15.57 -7.30 -7.06
C TRP A 120 17.05 -7.67 -7.01
N LEU A 121 17.39 -8.88 -6.55
CA LEU A 121 18.71 -9.50 -6.75
C LEU A 121 18.84 -10.28 -8.06
N ARG A 122 17.84 -10.25 -8.94
CA ARG A 122 17.85 -10.98 -10.21
C ARG A 122 17.90 -10.01 -11.40
N PRO A 123 18.89 -10.14 -12.30
CA PRO A 123 18.87 -9.42 -13.57
C PRO A 123 17.64 -9.78 -14.42
N ASN A 124 17.34 -8.97 -15.44
CA ASN A 124 16.31 -9.16 -16.47
C ASN A 124 14.84 -9.14 -16.00
N THR A 125 14.61 -9.14 -14.70
CA THR A 125 13.31 -8.80 -14.10
C THR A 125 12.91 -7.36 -14.46
N ILE A 126 11.62 -7.05 -14.42
CA ILE A 126 11.10 -5.72 -14.78
C ILE A 126 11.49 -4.69 -13.72
N ARG A 127 11.93 -3.51 -14.17
CA ARG A 127 12.10 -2.28 -13.38
C ARG A 127 11.30 -1.13 -13.99
N LEU A 128 10.83 -0.21 -13.15
CA LEU A 128 10.00 0.91 -13.58
C LEU A 128 10.68 2.24 -13.18
N PRO A 129 11.57 2.81 -14.02
CA PRO A 129 12.15 4.12 -13.73
C PRO A 129 11.07 5.20 -13.66
N PRO A 130 11.13 6.16 -12.71
CA PRO A 130 10.11 7.21 -12.58
C PRO A 130 10.11 8.20 -13.76
N TRP A 131 11.29 8.50 -14.34
CA TRP A 131 11.43 9.46 -15.44
C TRP A 131 12.46 9.00 -16.50
N PRO A 132 12.20 7.88 -17.21
CA PRO A 132 13.17 7.25 -18.11
C PRO A 132 13.64 8.16 -19.25
N ALA A 133 12.80 9.10 -19.68
CA ALA A 133 13.12 10.05 -20.75
C ALA A 133 13.86 11.31 -20.26
N LYS A 134 14.00 11.51 -18.94
CA LYS A 134 14.55 12.76 -18.36
C LYS A 134 15.83 12.54 -17.56
N VAL A 135 15.97 11.41 -16.87
CA VAL A 135 17.14 11.14 -16.02
C VAL A 135 18.14 10.27 -16.79
N PRO A 136 19.37 10.77 -17.06
CA PRO A 136 20.39 10.01 -17.79
C PRO A 136 20.66 8.65 -17.15
N PHE A 137 21.02 7.67 -17.98
CA PHE A 137 21.35 6.29 -17.58
C PHE A 137 20.20 5.48 -16.94
N THR A 138 18.97 6.00 -16.88
CA THR A 138 17.83 5.28 -16.28
C THR A 138 16.87 4.65 -17.30
N ALA A 139 17.03 4.93 -18.60
CA ALA A 139 16.18 4.39 -19.66
C ALA A 139 16.16 2.85 -19.71
N GLY A 140 15.08 2.27 -20.23
CA GLY A 140 14.86 0.82 -20.31
C GLY A 140 14.06 0.25 -19.13
N ASP A 141 13.61 -1.00 -19.27
CA ASP A 141 12.73 -1.68 -18.32
C ASP A 141 13.29 -2.98 -17.75
N SER A 142 14.49 -3.40 -18.18
CA SER A 142 15.17 -4.59 -17.67
C SER A 142 16.12 -4.20 -16.54
N ARG A 143 16.02 -4.91 -15.41
CA ARG A 143 16.94 -4.78 -14.29
C ARG A 143 18.33 -5.27 -14.70
N THR A 144 19.31 -4.38 -14.60
CA THR A 144 20.71 -4.64 -14.96
C THR A 144 21.52 -5.09 -13.74
N VAL A 145 22.77 -5.52 -13.97
CA VAL A 145 23.69 -5.85 -12.86
C VAL A 145 23.97 -4.63 -11.97
N VAL A 146 23.96 -3.41 -12.53
CA VAL A 146 24.10 -2.17 -11.75
C VAL A 146 22.95 -1.99 -10.77
N ASP A 147 21.71 -2.27 -11.21
CA ASP A 147 20.53 -2.21 -10.34
C ASP A 147 20.63 -3.24 -9.21
N VAL A 148 21.06 -4.47 -9.53
CA VAL A 148 21.27 -5.54 -8.55
C VAL A 148 22.34 -5.18 -7.53
N ALA A 149 23.46 -4.60 -7.99
CA ALA A 149 24.55 -4.17 -7.11
C ALA A 149 24.12 -3.01 -6.19
N LEU A 150 23.41 -2.01 -6.72
CA LEU A 150 22.85 -0.93 -5.90
C LEU A 150 21.89 -1.47 -4.85
N TYR A 151 21.01 -2.40 -5.23
CA TYR A 151 20.10 -3.04 -4.27
C TYR A 151 20.85 -3.83 -3.20
N ALA A 152 21.90 -4.57 -3.56
CA ALA A 152 22.76 -5.27 -2.59
C ALA A 152 23.46 -4.29 -1.62
N ILE A 153 23.88 -3.10 -2.09
CA ILE A 153 24.45 -2.04 -1.23
C ILE A 153 23.41 -1.52 -0.24
N VAL A 154 22.15 -1.33 -0.65
CA VAL A 154 21.06 -0.93 0.26
C VAL A 154 20.90 -1.97 1.39
N LEU A 155 20.87 -3.26 1.04
CA LEU A 155 20.73 -4.34 2.04
C LEU A 155 21.94 -4.41 2.97
N ALA A 156 23.16 -4.45 2.40
CA ALA A 156 24.39 -4.56 3.17
C ALA A 156 24.62 -3.32 4.05
N GLY A 157 24.36 -2.12 3.52
CA GLY A 157 24.47 -0.86 4.27
C GLY A 157 23.46 -0.77 5.41
N GLY A 158 22.22 -1.20 5.20
CA GLY A 158 21.23 -1.27 6.28
C GLY A 158 21.64 -2.27 7.36
N VAL A 159 22.12 -3.46 6.99
CA VAL A 159 22.61 -4.46 7.97
C VAL A 159 23.82 -3.92 8.73
N TRP A 160 24.75 -3.26 8.04
CA TRP A 160 25.92 -2.64 8.67
C TRP A 160 25.52 -1.58 9.69
N ALA A 161 24.62 -0.65 9.33
CA ALA A 161 24.10 0.33 10.26
C ALA A 161 23.35 -0.32 11.44
N LEU A 162 22.52 -1.32 11.18
CA LEU A 162 21.76 -2.04 12.21
C LEU A 162 22.68 -2.74 13.23
N LEU A 163 23.80 -3.31 12.78
CA LEU A 163 24.76 -4.02 13.64
C LEU A 163 25.83 -3.10 14.25
N SER A 164 25.91 -1.84 13.83
CA SER A 164 26.92 -0.91 14.34
C SER A 164 26.77 -0.64 15.85
N PRO A 165 27.89 -0.54 16.61
CA PRO A 165 27.84 -0.13 18.01
C PRO A 165 27.45 1.35 18.12
N GLY A 166 27.07 1.78 19.31
CA GLY A 166 26.82 3.20 19.57
C GLY A 166 28.10 4.04 19.53
N HIS A 167 27.93 5.29 19.11
CA HIS A 167 28.97 6.28 18.85
C HIS A 167 28.62 7.61 19.54
N GLY A 168 29.63 8.41 19.86
CA GLY A 168 29.48 9.77 20.39
C GLY A 168 29.32 9.89 21.91
N GLY A 169 29.20 8.77 22.62
CA GLY A 169 28.98 8.75 24.07
C GLY A 169 27.55 9.18 24.47
N PRO A 170 27.28 9.42 25.76
CA PRO A 170 25.95 9.75 26.25
C PRO A 170 25.37 11.01 25.61
N VAL A 171 24.16 10.89 25.05
CA VAL A 171 23.39 12.03 24.51
C VAL A 171 22.22 12.44 25.40
N THR A 172 22.00 11.71 26.50
CA THR A 172 21.02 11.98 27.54
C THR A 172 21.68 12.11 28.91
N ALA A 173 21.00 12.79 29.83
CA ALA A 173 21.49 12.99 31.20
C ALA A 173 21.56 11.70 32.03
N ALA A 174 20.87 10.63 31.61
CA ALA A 174 20.84 9.35 32.32
C ALA A 174 22.06 8.45 32.04
N GLY A 175 22.95 8.86 31.14
CA GLY A 175 23.97 7.97 30.58
C GLY A 175 23.35 7.00 29.56
N ASP A 176 23.96 6.86 28.39
CA ASP A 176 23.49 5.97 27.34
C ASP A 176 24.64 5.45 26.46
N VAL A 177 24.32 4.51 25.56
CA VAL A 177 25.26 3.92 24.60
C VAL A 177 25.56 4.82 23.38
N GLY A 178 24.96 6.00 23.30
CA GLY A 178 25.09 6.93 22.18
C GLY A 178 24.10 6.65 21.03
N LEU A 179 24.53 7.00 19.82
CA LEU A 179 23.75 6.93 18.58
C LEU A 179 24.49 6.11 17.52
N ILE A 180 23.82 5.73 16.43
CA ILE A 180 24.49 5.22 15.23
C ILE A 180 25.37 6.35 14.66
N ASP A 181 26.64 6.04 14.35
CA ASP A 181 27.48 6.94 13.54
C ASP A 181 26.78 7.18 12.18
N PRO A 182 26.40 8.43 11.85
CA PRO A 182 25.66 8.72 10.62
C PRO A 182 26.39 8.29 9.35
N VAL A 183 27.72 8.14 9.39
CA VAL A 183 28.50 7.61 8.24
C VAL A 183 28.02 6.21 7.83
N HIS A 184 27.57 5.40 8.78
CA HIS A 184 27.08 4.04 8.49
C HIS A 184 25.80 3.99 7.64
N VAL A 185 25.00 5.07 7.62
CA VAL A 185 23.78 5.13 6.80
C VAL A 185 23.99 5.77 5.42
N ILE A 186 25.15 6.37 5.16
CA ILE A 186 25.48 7.01 3.87
C ILE A 186 25.36 6.03 2.69
N PRO A 187 25.92 4.80 2.73
CA PRO A 187 25.81 3.88 1.60
C PRO A 187 24.35 3.56 1.26
N THR A 188 23.52 3.32 2.28
CA THR A 188 22.08 3.06 2.12
C THR A 188 21.36 4.27 1.52
N ILE A 189 21.66 5.49 2.00
CA ILE A 189 21.04 6.72 1.51
C ILE A 189 21.34 6.91 0.01
N ILE A 190 22.62 6.86 -0.37
CA ILE A 190 23.06 7.13 -1.74
C ILE A 190 22.58 6.02 -2.68
N ALA A 191 22.77 4.75 -2.30
CA ALA A 191 22.38 3.63 -3.15
C ALA A 191 20.87 3.61 -3.37
N LEU A 192 20.05 3.87 -2.35
CA LEU A 192 18.59 3.89 -2.49
C LEU A 192 18.13 5.09 -3.33
N ALA A 193 18.80 6.25 -3.24
CA ALA A 193 18.50 7.41 -4.10
C ALA A 193 18.74 7.08 -5.58
N VAL A 194 19.94 6.56 -5.90
CA VAL A 194 20.30 6.21 -7.28
C VAL A 194 19.42 5.07 -7.79
N LEU A 195 19.16 4.06 -6.96
CA LEU A 195 18.29 2.95 -7.30
C LEU A 195 16.84 3.41 -7.53
N GLY A 196 16.31 4.32 -6.71
CA GLY A 196 14.97 4.88 -6.88
C GLY A 196 14.77 5.66 -8.18
N LEU A 197 15.82 6.32 -8.67
CA LEU A 197 15.83 6.94 -10.01
C LEU A 197 15.82 5.92 -11.15
N ARG A 198 16.27 4.69 -10.90
CA ARG A 198 16.34 3.60 -11.89
C ARG A 198 15.15 2.65 -11.81
N ASP A 199 14.55 2.53 -10.63
CA ASP A 199 13.40 1.70 -10.33
C ASP A 199 12.60 2.26 -9.14
N LYS A 200 11.50 2.95 -9.45
CA LYS A 200 10.64 3.55 -8.43
C LYS A 200 10.02 2.49 -7.51
N THR A 201 9.85 1.26 -7.99
CA THR A 201 9.26 0.15 -7.21
C THR A 201 10.02 -0.06 -5.91
N ILE A 202 11.36 -0.04 -5.96
CA ILE A 202 12.22 -0.31 -4.80
C ILE A 202 12.20 0.87 -3.83
N PHE A 203 12.21 2.10 -4.34
CA PHE A 203 12.12 3.31 -3.51
C PHE A 203 10.79 3.40 -2.76
N LEU A 204 9.69 3.06 -3.43
CA LEU A 204 8.36 3.01 -2.84
C LEU A 204 8.24 1.88 -1.83
N ALA A 205 8.77 0.69 -2.14
CA ALA A 205 8.83 -0.41 -1.20
C ALA A 205 9.63 -0.08 0.05
N ALA A 206 10.76 0.62 -0.08
CA ALA A 206 11.57 1.07 1.06
C ALA A 206 10.90 2.17 1.91
N ARG A 207 9.70 2.63 1.52
CA ARG A 207 8.97 3.74 2.16
C ARG A 207 9.85 4.98 2.25
N GLY A 208 10.34 5.43 1.09
CA GLY A 208 11.26 6.56 0.98
C GLY A 208 10.80 7.82 1.73
N GLU A 209 9.49 8.05 1.77
CA GLU A 209 8.85 9.17 2.47
C GLU A 209 8.90 9.05 4.00
N HIS A 210 9.19 7.86 4.52
CA HIS A 210 9.14 7.57 5.94
C HIS A 210 10.51 7.18 6.51
N TYR A 211 11.06 6.04 6.11
CA TYR A 211 12.27 5.50 6.74
C TYR A 211 13.54 6.08 6.13
N TRP A 212 13.60 6.22 4.80
CA TRP A 212 14.74 6.86 4.14
C TRP A 212 14.87 8.34 4.54
N LEU A 213 13.75 9.07 4.61
CA LEU A 213 13.71 10.43 5.16
C LEU A 213 14.33 10.50 6.58
N LYS A 214 14.01 9.53 7.44
CA LYS A 214 14.53 9.48 8.81
C LYS A 214 16.03 9.16 8.90
N LEU A 215 16.63 8.53 7.89
CA LEU A 215 18.10 8.33 7.88
C LEU A 215 18.85 9.66 7.82
N PHE A 216 18.31 10.68 7.12
CA PHE A 216 18.91 12.01 7.11
C PHE A 216 18.86 12.70 8.47
N VAL A 217 17.89 12.34 9.32
CA VAL A 217 17.77 12.91 10.67
C VAL A 217 18.95 12.48 11.55
N PHE A 218 19.62 11.36 11.25
CA PHE A 218 20.71 10.85 12.08
C PHE A 218 21.91 11.80 12.14
N PHE A 219 22.05 12.68 11.15
CA PHE A 219 23.14 13.64 11.03
C PHE A 219 23.00 14.87 11.94
N PHE A 220 21.95 14.96 12.74
CA PHE A 220 21.65 16.10 13.60
C PHE A 220 21.79 15.76 15.09
N PRO A 221 21.98 16.77 15.97
CA PRO A 221 22.00 16.56 17.42
C PRO A 221 20.75 15.84 17.94
N PHE A 222 20.90 15.07 19.02
CA PHE A 222 19.83 14.19 19.53
C PHE A 222 18.47 14.90 19.75
N THR A 223 18.49 16.10 20.35
CA THR A 223 17.28 16.90 20.56
C THR A 223 16.57 17.24 19.24
N ASP A 224 17.33 17.66 18.22
CA ASP A 224 16.81 17.92 16.88
C ASP A 224 16.26 16.64 16.25
N GLN A 225 16.89 15.48 16.49
CA GLN A 225 16.37 14.20 15.99
C GLN A 225 14.99 13.88 16.55
N ILE A 226 14.82 13.94 17.88
CA ILE A 226 13.54 13.65 18.53
C ILE A 226 12.46 14.64 18.08
N ALA A 227 12.77 15.94 18.04
CA ALA A 227 11.84 16.95 17.55
C ALA A 227 11.42 16.69 16.09
N ALA A 228 12.38 16.37 15.21
CA ALA A 228 12.09 16.05 13.82
C ALA A 228 11.29 14.75 13.67
N TYR A 229 11.56 13.72 14.46
CA TYR A 229 10.74 12.50 14.43
C TYR A 229 9.29 12.78 14.82
N LYS A 230 9.04 13.62 15.83
CA LYS A 230 7.67 14.06 16.18
C LYS A 230 6.99 14.80 15.04
N LEU A 231 7.70 15.71 14.37
CA LEU A 231 7.17 16.45 13.21
C LEU A 231 6.93 15.56 11.99
N ILE A 232 7.81 14.58 11.72
CA ILE A 232 7.61 13.61 10.64
C ILE A 232 6.40 12.72 10.94
N MET A 233 6.20 12.29 12.20
CA MET A 233 5.01 11.55 12.62
C MET A 233 3.74 12.39 12.45
N LEU A 234 3.78 13.67 12.85
CA LEU A 234 2.69 14.62 12.62
C LEU A 234 2.37 14.73 11.13
N LEU A 235 3.39 14.91 10.28
CA LEU A 235 3.22 15.03 8.84
C LEU A 235 2.56 13.80 8.24
N LEU A 236 2.92 12.59 8.69
CA LEU A 236 2.31 11.34 8.24
C LEU A 236 0.83 11.25 8.63
N TRP A 237 0.47 11.60 9.87
CA TRP A 237 -0.92 11.64 10.30
C TRP A 237 -1.72 12.73 9.56
N TRP A 238 -1.18 13.95 9.44
CA TRP A 238 -1.83 15.04 8.71
C TRP A 238 -1.97 14.76 7.22
N GLY A 239 -0.97 14.18 6.59
CA GLY A 239 -1.03 13.76 5.19
C GLY A 239 -2.12 12.71 4.98
N ALA A 240 -2.16 11.69 5.84
CA ALA A 240 -3.21 10.66 5.82
C ALA A 240 -4.60 11.28 6.03
N ALA A 241 -4.76 12.16 7.03
CA ALA A 241 -6.03 12.84 7.33
C ALA A 241 -6.49 13.73 6.16
N THR A 242 -5.58 14.54 5.60
CA THR A 242 -5.87 15.42 4.46
C THR A 242 -6.35 14.61 3.27
N SER A 243 -5.70 13.48 2.99
CA SER A 243 -6.10 12.64 1.87
C SER A 243 -7.50 12.05 2.00
N LYS A 244 -8.03 11.91 3.23
CA LYS A 244 -9.36 11.38 3.55
C LYS A 244 -10.49 12.41 3.41
N LEU A 245 -10.18 13.66 3.10
CA LEU A 245 -11.14 14.73 2.80
C LEU A 245 -11.76 14.56 1.40
N ASN A 246 -12.47 13.46 1.18
CA ASN A 246 -13.05 13.11 -0.11
C ASN A 246 -14.28 12.20 0.02
N HIS A 247 -14.93 11.89 -1.10
CA HIS A 247 -16.09 11.00 -1.14
C HIS A 247 -15.74 9.49 -1.18
N HIS A 248 -14.49 9.13 -1.43
CA HIS A 248 -14.00 7.75 -1.48
C HIS A 248 -13.87 7.12 -0.09
N PHE A 249 -13.43 7.88 0.92
CA PHE A 249 -13.06 7.32 2.22
C PHE A 249 -14.20 6.59 2.95
N PRO A 250 -15.46 7.05 2.94
CA PRO A 250 -16.58 6.29 3.51
C PRO A 250 -16.75 4.89 2.89
N TYR A 251 -16.45 4.72 1.61
CA TYR A 251 -16.50 3.40 0.96
C TYR A 251 -15.38 2.49 1.47
N VAL A 252 -14.16 3.02 1.67
CA VAL A 252 -13.08 2.26 2.30
C VAL A 252 -13.50 1.80 3.69
N VAL A 253 -14.07 2.69 4.50
CA VAL A 253 -14.50 2.35 5.86
C VAL A 253 -15.53 1.23 5.85
N SER A 254 -16.55 1.28 4.98
CA SER A 254 -17.52 0.18 4.84
C SER A 254 -16.83 -1.13 4.48
N VAL A 255 -16.04 -1.14 3.40
CA VAL A 255 -15.45 -2.36 2.84
C VAL A 255 -14.44 -2.99 3.80
N MET A 256 -13.63 -2.17 4.49
CA MET A 256 -12.61 -2.64 5.44
C MET A 256 -13.22 -3.09 6.77
N THR A 257 -14.26 -2.39 7.25
CA THR A 257 -14.96 -2.81 8.47
C THR A 257 -15.68 -4.14 8.26
N SER A 258 -16.27 -4.38 7.09
CA SER A 258 -16.84 -5.71 6.75
C SER A 258 -15.79 -6.82 6.65
N ASN A 259 -14.52 -6.47 6.40
CA ASN A 259 -13.40 -7.42 6.36
C ASN A 259 -12.74 -7.65 7.74
N ASN A 260 -13.18 -6.92 8.77
CA ASN A 260 -12.54 -6.92 10.08
C ASN A 260 -12.54 -8.32 10.72
N ALA A 261 -11.36 -8.77 11.15
CA ALA A 261 -11.15 -10.09 11.70
C ALA A 261 -11.95 -10.33 12.99
N LEU A 262 -12.19 -9.27 13.77
CA LEU A 262 -12.96 -9.32 15.02
C LEU A 262 -14.47 -9.36 14.78
N LEU A 263 -14.94 -8.86 13.62
CA LEU A 263 -16.36 -8.83 13.24
C LEU A 263 -16.80 -10.05 12.41
N ARG A 264 -15.95 -11.08 12.35
CA ARG A 264 -16.25 -12.33 11.63
C ARG A 264 -17.39 -13.15 12.21
N PRO A 265 -17.50 -13.36 13.55
CA PRO A 265 -18.60 -14.13 14.11
C PRO A 265 -19.96 -13.61 13.63
N LYS A 266 -20.90 -14.54 13.35
CA LYS A 266 -22.25 -14.21 12.86
C LYS A 266 -23.02 -13.27 13.81
N LEU A 267 -22.66 -13.25 15.09
CA LEU A 267 -23.19 -12.31 16.08
C LEU A 267 -23.03 -10.83 15.64
N PHE A 268 -21.98 -10.51 14.88
CA PHE A 268 -21.71 -9.16 14.40
C PHE A 268 -22.25 -8.89 12.98
N SER A 269 -22.96 -9.83 12.36
CA SER A 269 -23.60 -9.60 11.06
C SER A 269 -24.54 -8.38 11.03
N PRO A 270 -25.39 -8.11 12.04
CA PRO A 270 -26.21 -6.90 12.07
C PRO A 270 -25.38 -5.61 12.01
N ILE A 271 -24.23 -5.57 12.68
CA ILE A 271 -23.32 -4.41 12.65
C ILE A 271 -22.75 -4.21 11.24
N LYS A 272 -22.36 -5.30 10.57
CA LYS A 272 -21.87 -5.24 9.19
C LYS A 272 -22.95 -4.78 8.22
N HIS A 273 -24.19 -5.22 8.39
CA HIS A 273 -25.33 -4.77 7.58
C HIS A 273 -25.59 -3.28 7.73
N MET A 274 -25.41 -2.72 8.94
CA MET A 274 -25.55 -1.27 9.19
C MET A 274 -24.53 -0.40 8.43
N LEU A 275 -23.46 -0.98 7.86
CA LEU A 275 -22.48 -0.28 7.03
C LEU A 275 -23.03 0.06 5.63
N TYR A 276 -24.11 -0.58 5.20
CA TYR A 276 -24.69 -0.47 3.86
C TYR A 276 -26.15 -0.06 3.92
N ARG A 277 -26.62 0.72 2.92
CA ARG A 277 -28.03 1.14 2.86
C ARG A 277 -28.97 -0.07 2.80
N ASP A 278 -28.60 -1.06 2.00
CA ASP A 278 -29.17 -2.40 1.96
C ASP A 278 -28.05 -3.37 1.55
N HIS A 279 -27.64 -4.26 2.46
CA HIS A 279 -26.54 -5.21 2.21
C HIS A 279 -26.76 -6.17 1.02
N ILE A 280 -27.98 -6.26 0.49
CA ILE A 280 -28.34 -7.06 -0.69
C ILE A 280 -28.49 -6.15 -1.91
N ASN A 281 -29.27 -5.08 -1.83
CA ASN A 281 -29.69 -4.31 -3.00
C ASN A 281 -28.97 -2.96 -3.16
N ASP A 282 -28.37 -2.44 -2.09
CA ASP A 282 -27.72 -1.13 -2.10
C ASP A 282 -26.47 -1.07 -1.20
N LEU A 283 -25.32 -1.42 -1.80
CA LEU A 283 -24.03 -1.43 -1.12
C LEU A 283 -23.38 -0.03 -0.98
N ARG A 284 -24.14 1.05 -1.14
CA ARG A 284 -23.67 2.40 -0.82
C ARG A 284 -23.60 2.59 0.70
N PRO A 285 -22.62 3.35 1.22
CA PRO A 285 -22.41 3.54 2.65
C PRO A 285 -23.59 4.28 3.31
N THR A 286 -23.98 3.84 4.51
CA THR A 286 -24.93 4.56 5.38
C THR A 286 -24.27 5.79 6.02
N TRP A 287 -24.95 6.43 6.97
CA TRP A 287 -24.37 7.51 7.77
C TRP A 287 -23.23 7.00 8.69
N LEU A 288 -23.26 5.74 9.12
CA LEU A 288 -22.32 5.19 10.09
C LEU A 288 -20.87 5.16 9.54
N PRO A 289 -20.58 4.55 8.37
CA PRO A 289 -19.25 4.64 7.75
C PRO A 289 -18.81 6.08 7.47
N LYS A 290 -19.74 6.98 7.11
CA LYS A 290 -19.43 8.39 6.86
C LYS A 290 -18.95 9.11 8.13
N MET A 291 -19.57 8.82 9.28
CA MET A 291 -19.12 9.36 10.57
C MET A 291 -17.83 8.72 11.06
N MET A 292 -17.72 7.40 10.94
CA MET A 292 -16.46 6.70 11.24
C MET A 292 -15.31 7.25 10.39
N ALA A 293 -15.55 7.53 9.11
CA ALA A 293 -14.58 8.13 8.20
C ALA A 293 -14.16 9.55 8.62
N HIS A 294 -15.11 10.47 8.77
CA HIS A 294 -14.76 11.88 8.91
C HIS A 294 -14.59 12.35 10.36
N VAL A 295 -15.37 11.81 11.30
CA VAL A 295 -15.24 12.14 12.72
C VAL A 295 -14.18 11.25 13.37
N GLY A 296 -14.38 9.93 13.31
CA GLY A 296 -13.48 8.96 13.96
C GLY A 296 -12.11 8.82 13.30
N GLY A 297 -12.06 8.94 11.97
CA GLY A 297 -10.82 8.87 11.18
C GLY A 297 -10.18 10.24 11.01
N THR A 298 -10.78 11.05 10.14
CA THR A 298 -10.17 12.29 9.62
C THR A 298 -9.95 13.33 10.71
N THR A 299 -10.98 13.68 11.49
CA THR A 299 -10.89 14.71 12.54
C THR A 299 -9.96 14.27 13.66
N ALA A 300 -10.07 13.02 14.12
CA ALA A 300 -9.21 12.50 15.17
C ALA A 300 -7.73 12.51 14.77
N GLU A 301 -7.42 12.14 13.51
CA GLU A 301 -6.06 12.09 12.98
C GLU A 301 -5.46 13.48 12.71
N PHE A 302 -6.27 14.54 12.61
CA PHE A 302 -5.78 15.92 12.70
C PHE A 302 -5.58 16.36 14.15
N VAL A 303 -6.61 16.22 14.99
CA VAL A 303 -6.66 16.86 16.31
C VAL A 303 -5.72 16.17 17.30
N VAL A 304 -5.81 14.85 17.45
CA VAL A 304 -5.08 14.13 18.50
C VAL A 304 -3.56 14.24 18.30
N PRO A 305 -3.00 14.02 17.09
CA PRO A 305 -1.59 14.28 16.83
C PRO A 305 -1.16 15.72 17.06
N THR A 306 -1.97 16.70 16.70
CA THR A 306 -1.65 18.13 16.92
C THR A 306 -1.52 18.42 18.42
N VAL A 307 -2.49 17.96 19.22
CA VAL A 307 -2.45 18.12 20.69
C VAL A 307 -1.24 17.39 21.27
N LEU A 308 -0.97 16.17 20.80
CA LEU A 308 0.14 15.35 21.27
C LEU A 308 1.51 15.98 20.97
N VAL A 309 1.68 16.59 19.79
CA VAL A 309 2.97 17.11 19.31
C VAL A 309 3.30 18.49 19.88
N PHE A 310 2.31 19.37 20.01
CA PHE A 310 2.55 20.78 20.38
C PHE A 310 2.15 21.14 21.81
N PHE A 311 1.26 20.36 22.44
CA PHE A 311 0.62 20.80 23.69
C PHE A 311 0.73 19.78 24.83
N ALA A 312 0.89 18.49 24.54
CA ALA A 312 0.91 17.46 25.57
C ALA A 312 2.16 17.51 26.45
N ALA A 313 3.32 17.81 25.86
CA ALA A 313 4.61 17.93 26.55
C ALA A 313 4.79 16.84 27.63
N ASP A 314 5.22 17.20 28.84
CA ASP A 314 5.38 16.29 29.97
C ASP A 314 4.10 16.10 30.82
N HIS A 315 2.95 16.62 30.38
CA HIS A 315 1.72 16.52 31.16
C HIS A 315 1.22 15.07 31.32
N PRO A 316 0.67 14.68 32.49
CA PRO A 316 0.17 13.32 32.73
C PRO A 316 -0.96 12.90 31.79
N TRP A 317 -1.81 13.84 31.36
CA TRP A 317 -2.96 13.54 30.50
C TRP A 317 -2.56 13.15 29.06
N ARG A 318 -1.27 13.30 28.67
CA ARG A 318 -0.76 12.81 27.38
C ARG A 318 -1.02 11.32 27.18
N TRP A 319 -1.06 10.54 28.27
CA TRP A 319 -1.32 9.11 28.23
C TRP A 319 -2.71 8.77 27.71
N PHE A 320 -3.71 9.64 27.89
CA PHE A 320 -5.02 9.46 27.26
C PHE A 320 -4.93 9.57 25.73
N LEU A 321 -4.15 10.53 25.22
CA LEU A 321 -3.93 10.69 23.78
C LEU A 321 -3.11 9.55 23.18
N ILE A 322 -2.07 9.11 23.88
CA ILE A 322 -1.29 7.92 23.50
C ILE A 322 -2.20 6.70 23.46
N GLY A 323 -3.00 6.46 24.51
CA GLY A 323 -3.95 5.35 24.58
C GLY A 323 -4.98 5.39 23.44
N PHE A 324 -5.53 6.57 23.15
CA PHE A 324 -6.43 6.76 22.01
C PHE A 324 -5.76 6.39 20.68
N MET A 325 -4.54 6.89 20.42
CA MET A 325 -3.83 6.58 19.18
C MET A 325 -3.41 5.11 19.09
N VAL A 326 -3.11 4.45 20.21
CA VAL A 326 -2.88 3.00 20.25
C VAL A 326 -4.14 2.25 19.84
N ILE A 327 -5.31 2.59 20.41
CA ILE A 327 -6.58 1.97 20.03
C ILE A 327 -6.89 2.24 18.55
N PHE A 328 -6.61 3.45 18.06
CA PHE A 328 -6.77 3.82 16.66
C PHE A 328 -5.93 2.92 15.74
N HIS A 329 -4.64 2.72 16.02
CA HIS A 329 -3.78 1.85 15.23
C HIS A 329 -4.13 0.36 15.37
N LEU A 330 -4.56 -0.10 16.55
CA LEU A 330 -5.05 -1.47 16.75
C LEU A 330 -6.36 -1.73 15.97
N ASN A 331 -7.24 -0.74 15.86
CA ASN A 331 -8.41 -0.82 15.01
C ASN A 331 -8.01 -0.95 13.52
N ILE A 332 -7.03 -0.18 13.05
CA ILE A 332 -6.53 -0.34 11.66
C ILE A 332 -5.97 -1.75 11.44
N ILE A 333 -5.17 -2.26 12.38
CA ILE A 333 -4.61 -3.63 12.32
C ILE A 333 -5.73 -4.68 12.28
N SER A 334 -6.79 -4.53 13.10
CA SER A 334 -7.87 -5.53 13.19
C SER A 334 -8.73 -5.64 11.93
N ASN A 335 -8.77 -4.59 11.11
CA ASN A 335 -9.43 -4.62 9.80
C ASN A 335 -8.72 -5.56 8.80
N LEU A 336 -7.52 -6.06 9.15
CA LEU A 336 -6.60 -6.88 8.34
C LEU A 336 -6.76 -6.61 6.85
N PRO A 337 -6.63 -5.34 6.46
CA PRO A 337 -7.16 -4.92 5.18
C PRO A 337 -6.20 -5.38 4.09
N MET A 338 -6.74 -5.64 2.89
CA MET A 338 -5.89 -6.07 1.77
C MET A 338 -4.86 -4.98 1.47
N GLY A 339 -3.60 -5.37 1.40
CA GLY A 339 -2.48 -4.47 1.14
C GLY A 339 -2.26 -3.38 2.20
N VAL A 340 -2.27 -3.69 3.51
CA VAL A 340 -2.08 -2.71 4.63
C VAL A 340 -0.81 -2.92 5.42
N PRO A 341 -0.16 -1.83 5.89
CA PRO A 341 1.15 -1.91 6.47
C PRO A 341 0.99 -2.23 7.95
N LEU A 342 0.85 -3.51 8.29
CA LEU A 342 0.67 -3.94 9.67
C LEU A 342 1.88 -3.53 10.51
N GLU A 343 3.08 -3.71 9.97
CA GLU A 343 4.35 -3.35 10.59
C GLU A 343 4.50 -1.84 10.80
N TRP A 344 3.98 -1.03 9.87
CA TRP A 344 3.92 0.42 10.02
C TRP A 344 3.04 0.82 11.21
N ASN A 345 1.88 0.19 11.42
CA ASN A 345 1.04 0.47 12.58
C ASN A 345 1.74 0.08 13.89
N VAL A 346 2.45 -1.05 13.91
CA VAL A 346 3.27 -1.46 15.06
C VAL A 346 4.41 -0.46 15.32
N PHE A 347 5.07 0.02 14.27
CA PHE A 347 6.10 1.07 14.36
C PHE A 347 5.52 2.37 14.93
N PHE A 348 4.30 2.75 14.53
CA PHE A 348 3.61 3.93 15.05
C PHE A 348 3.28 3.77 16.54
N ILE A 349 2.78 2.61 16.95
CA ILE A 349 2.54 2.29 18.37
C ILE A 349 3.83 2.41 19.18
N PHE A 350 4.92 1.80 18.72
CA PHE A 350 6.23 1.95 19.36
C PHE A 350 6.68 3.42 19.44
N SER A 351 6.52 4.16 18.34
CA SER A 351 6.86 5.59 18.27
C SER A 351 6.02 6.43 19.24
N LEU A 352 4.75 6.08 19.49
CA LEU A 352 3.91 6.77 20.47
C LEU A 352 4.53 6.70 21.87
N PHE A 353 4.89 5.50 22.31
CA PHE A 353 5.52 5.29 23.62
C PHE A 353 6.92 5.89 23.70
N PHE A 354 7.73 5.77 22.65
CA PHE A 354 9.10 6.27 22.65
C PHE A 354 9.16 7.81 22.58
N LEU A 355 8.52 8.42 21.58
CA LEU A 355 8.62 9.85 21.32
C LEU A 355 7.75 10.67 22.28
N PHE A 356 6.50 10.26 22.49
CA PHE A 356 5.53 11.04 23.27
C PHE A 356 5.34 10.52 24.69
N GLY A 357 5.72 9.27 24.96
CA GLY A 357 5.76 8.69 26.30
C GLY A 357 7.07 9.03 27.02
N HIS A 358 8.20 8.49 26.56
CA HIS A 358 9.50 8.64 27.22
C HIS A 358 10.14 10.01 26.94
N TYR A 359 10.36 10.35 25.67
CA TYR A 359 10.98 11.63 25.28
C TYR A 359 9.98 12.80 25.18
N ALA A 360 9.00 12.84 26.09
CA ALA A 360 7.92 13.80 26.07
C ALA A 360 8.40 15.25 26.31
N SER A 361 9.50 15.42 27.07
CA SER A 361 10.10 16.71 27.41
C SER A 361 10.74 17.44 26.23
N ILE A 362 11.20 16.72 25.19
CA ILE A 362 11.74 17.32 23.97
C ILE A 362 10.57 17.67 23.05
N GLN A 363 10.28 18.95 22.87
CA GLN A 363 9.13 19.42 22.09
C GLN A 363 9.47 19.54 20.61
N ALA A 364 8.44 19.56 19.75
CA ALA A 364 8.63 19.79 18.32
C ALA A 364 9.26 21.17 18.02
N THR A 365 9.03 22.15 18.90
CA THR A 365 9.58 23.51 18.85
C THR A 365 11.05 23.59 19.28
N ASP A 366 11.62 22.51 19.83
CA ASP A 366 13.03 22.46 20.19
C ASP A 366 13.96 22.26 18.99
N LEU A 367 13.41 22.01 17.80
CA LEU A 367 14.20 21.84 16.57
C LEU A 367 14.91 23.14 16.18
N ARG A 368 16.24 23.14 16.24
CA ARG A 368 17.07 24.33 15.96
C ARG A 368 17.71 24.34 14.59
N SER A 369 18.01 23.19 14.00
CA SER A 369 18.67 23.10 12.69
C SER A 369 17.81 23.66 11.54
N PRO A 370 18.27 24.71 10.83
CA PRO A 370 17.57 25.24 9.66
C PRO A 370 17.51 24.24 8.49
N LEU A 371 18.54 23.41 8.33
CA LEU A 371 18.59 22.40 7.28
C LEU A 371 17.54 21.31 7.51
N LEU A 372 17.32 20.93 8.77
CA LEU A 372 16.32 19.93 9.11
C LEU A 372 14.89 20.49 8.97
N TRP A 373 14.67 21.77 9.28
CA TRP A 373 13.44 22.48 8.92
C TRP A 373 13.19 22.47 7.41
N ALA A 374 14.20 22.78 6.60
CA ALA A 374 14.09 22.76 5.14
C ALA A 374 13.72 21.37 4.61
N LEU A 375 14.29 20.30 5.19
CA LEU A 375 13.94 18.91 4.84
C LEU A 375 12.47 18.59 5.15
N ILE A 376 11.97 18.97 6.33
CA ILE A 376 10.57 18.75 6.71
C ILE A 376 9.62 19.56 5.81
N ILE A 377 9.96 20.81 5.50
CA ILE A 377 9.19 21.67 4.59
C ILE A 377 9.17 21.07 3.17
N ALA A 378 10.28 20.54 2.68
CA ALA A 378 10.34 19.87 1.39
C ALA A 378 9.43 18.61 1.36
N ALA A 379 9.44 17.81 2.42
CA ALA A 379 8.53 16.68 2.55
C ALA A 379 7.06 17.12 2.54
N LEU A 380 6.71 18.19 3.28
CA LEU A 380 5.36 18.78 3.26
C LEU A 380 4.97 19.28 1.87
N ALA A 381 5.88 19.94 1.14
CA ALA A 381 5.64 20.40 -0.21
C ALA A 381 5.33 19.24 -1.17
N ILE A 382 6.02 18.10 -1.03
CA ILE A 382 5.73 16.87 -1.80
C ILE A 382 4.33 16.34 -1.47
N VAL A 383 3.94 16.33 -0.19
CA VAL A 383 2.60 15.90 0.24
C VAL A 383 1.51 16.79 -0.40
N ILE A 384 1.67 18.11 -0.34
CA ILE A 384 0.73 19.07 -0.93
C ILE A 384 0.66 18.85 -2.45
N ALA A 385 1.82 18.83 -3.12
CA ALA A 385 1.91 18.64 -4.56
C ALA A 385 1.28 17.31 -4.99
N GLY A 386 1.46 16.22 -4.23
CA GLY A 386 0.91 14.91 -4.58
C GLY A 386 -0.60 14.80 -4.38
N ASN A 387 -1.19 15.60 -3.50
CA ASN A 387 -2.66 15.71 -3.39
C ASN A 387 -3.26 16.59 -4.51
N MET A 388 -2.49 17.55 -5.03
CA MET A 388 -2.91 18.40 -6.16
C MET A 388 -2.66 17.74 -7.52
N PHE A 389 -1.59 16.97 -7.66
CA PHE A 389 -1.14 16.37 -8.91
C PHE A 389 -0.87 14.87 -8.73
N PRO A 390 -1.90 14.08 -8.40
CA PRO A 390 -1.76 12.65 -8.10
C PRO A 390 -1.16 11.85 -9.27
N GLN A 391 -1.31 12.31 -10.50
CA GLN A 391 -0.70 11.70 -11.69
C GLN A 391 0.83 11.82 -11.76
N LYS A 392 1.45 12.65 -10.91
CA LYS A 392 2.90 12.90 -10.92
C LYS A 392 3.62 12.31 -9.72
N ILE A 393 2.92 12.16 -8.60
CA ILE A 393 3.51 11.76 -7.33
C ILE A 393 2.72 10.58 -6.81
N SER A 394 3.44 9.48 -6.56
CA SER A 394 2.93 8.27 -5.93
C SER A 394 2.13 8.62 -4.67
N PHE A 395 1.08 7.84 -4.41
CA PHE A 395 0.23 8.05 -3.24
C PHE A 395 1.02 7.91 -1.92
N LEU A 396 2.15 7.18 -1.94
CA LEU A 396 3.01 6.97 -0.79
C LEU A 396 3.73 8.26 -0.35
N PRO A 397 4.60 8.91 -1.15
CA PRO A 397 5.12 10.24 -0.83
C PRO A 397 4.05 11.32 -0.64
N ALA A 398 2.90 11.19 -1.32
CA ALA A 398 1.76 12.08 -1.11
C ALA A 398 1.00 11.83 0.21
N MET A 399 1.36 10.77 0.95
CA MET A 399 0.73 10.32 2.20
C MET A 399 -0.78 10.07 2.07
N ARG A 400 -1.23 9.62 0.90
CA ARG A 400 -2.64 9.36 0.59
C ARG A 400 -3.11 7.98 1.07
N TYR A 401 -2.62 7.57 2.24
CA TYR A 401 -2.79 6.22 2.76
C TYR A 401 -4.26 5.90 3.05
N TYR A 402 -4.77 4.83 2.43
CA TYR A 402 -6.12 4.28 2.67
C TYR A 402 -7.29 5.27 2.55
N ALA A 403 -7.10 6.38 1.84
CA ALA A 403 -8.17 7.33 1.57
C ALA A 403 -9.18 6.84 0.52
N GLY A 404 -8.92 5.70 -0.13
CA GLY A 404 -9.75 5.15 -1.20
C GLY A 404 -9.55 5.83 -2.54
N ASN A 405 -8.73 6.90 -2.56
CA ASN A 405 -8.42 7.71 -3.71
C ASN A 405 -7.02 7.35 -4.23
N TRP A 406 -6.94 6.28 -5.01
CA TRP A 406 -5.69 5.71 -5.53
C TRP A 406 -5.75 5.65 -7.06
N ALA A 407 -4.59 5.72 -7.71
CA ALA A 407 -4.50 5.25 -9.08
C ALA A 407 -4.84 3.75 -9.10
N SER A 408 -5.61 3.31 -10.08
CA SER A 408 -6.03 1.91 -10.22
C SER A 408 -6.10 1.51 -11.68
N SER A 409 -6.09 0.21 -11.96
CA SER A 409 -6.29 -0.27 -13.33
C SER A 409 -6.97 -1.64 -13.36
N VAL A 410 -7.54 -1.96 -14.51
CA VAL A 410 -8.06 -3.29 -14.84
C VAL A 410 -7.39 -3.75 -16.12
N TRP A 411 -6.92 -5.00 -16.11
CA TRP A 411 -6.25 -5.65 -17.23
C TRP A 411 -7.17 -6.75 -17.78
N CYS A 412 -7.39 -6.73 -19.08
CA CYS A 412 -8.26 -7.66 -19.79
C CYS A 412 -7.39 -8.52 -20.72
N PHE A 413 -7.35 -9.82 -20.47
CA PHE A 413 -6.50 -10.77 -21.18
C PHE A 413 -7.34 -11.70 -22.05
N ARG A 414 -7.05 -11.76 -23.34
CA ARG A 414 -7.57 -12.80 -24.22
C ARG A 414 -6.97 -14.15 -23.84
N THR A 415 -7.63 -15.24 -24.22
CA THR A 415 -7.11 -16.61 -24.07
C THR A 415 -5.67 -16.71 -24.60
N GLY A 416 -4.75 -17.27 -23.80
CA GLY A 416 -3.33 -17.41 -24.15
C GLY A 416 -2.42 -16.27 -23.67
N ALA A 417 -2.97 -15.11 -23.31
CA ALA A 417 -2.16 -13.96 -22.93
C ALA A 417 -1.52 -14.09 -21.53
N GLU A 418 -2.25 -14.65 -20.56
CA GLU A 418 -1.69 -14.93 -19.22
C GLU A 418 -0.59 -16.00 -19.31
N GLU A 419 -0.77 -17.03 -20.13
CA GLU A 419 0.22 -18.08 -20.38
C GLU A 419 1.49 -17.54 -21.03
N ARG A 420 1.37 -16.58 -21.94
CA ARG A 420 2.52 -15.91 -22.56
C ARG A 420 3.29 -15.05 -21.56
N ILE A 421 2.60 -14.35 -20.65
CA ILE A 421 3.24 -13.67 -19.52
C ILE A 421 3.99 -14.66 -18.63
N GLU A 422 3.41 -15.84 -18.39
CA GLU A 422 4.06 -16.88 -17.61
C GLU A 422 5.36 -17.37 -18.24
N ALA A 423 5.37 -17.57 -19.55
CA ALA A 423 6.52 -18.06 -20.30
C ALA A 423 7.63 -17.01 -20.48
N GLU A 424 7.28 -15.79 -20.87
CA GLU A 424 8.25 -14.82 -21.39
C GLU A 424 8.83 -13.87 -20.33
N ILE A 425 8.14 -13.67 -19.20
CA ILE A 425 8.57 -12.70 -18.19
C ILE A 425 9.35 -13.38 -17.07
N VAL A 426 10.60 -12.92 -16.87
CA VAL A 426 11.44 -13.30 -15.73
C VAL A 426 10.84 -12.77 -14.43
N LYS A 427 10.40 -13.69 -13.57
CA LYS A 427 9.77 -13.41 -12.27
C LYS A 427 10.05 -14.56 -11.30
N SER A 428 9.89 -14.31 -9.99
CA SER A 428 10.08 -15.36 -8.99
C SER A 428 8.81 -16.14 -8.66
N SER A 429 7.63 -15.56 -8.88
CA SER A 429 6.34 -16.15 -8.57
C SER A 429 5.49 -16.19 -9.84
N ALA A 430 4.68 -17.23 -9.97
CA ALA A 430 3.62 -17.28 -10.98
C ALA A 430 2.61 -16.14 -10.77
N LEU A 431 1.76 -15.88 -11.77
CA LEU A 431 0.58 -15.03 -11.63
C LEU A 431 -0.31 -15.52 -10.48
N VAL A 432 -1.01 -14.58 -9.84
CA VAL A 432 -1.74 -14.87 -8.59
C VAL A 432 -2.81 -15.93 -8.78
N VAL A 433 -3.53 -15.93 -9.90
CA VAL A 433 -4.52 -16.96 -10.23
C VAL A 433 -3.89 -18.35 -10.31
N ASN A 434 -2.67 -18.47 -10.87
CA ASN A 434 -1.96 -19.74 -10.97
C ASN A 434 -1.42 -20.22 -9.61
N GLN A 435 -1.01 -19.29 -8.75
CA GLN A 435 -0.67 -19.62 -7.37
C GLN A 435 -1.88 -20.15 -6.60
N LEU A 436 -3.05 -19.51 -6.77
CA LEU A 436 -4.31 -19.92 -6.15
C LEU A 436 -4.80 -21.28 -6.68
N ALA A 437 -4.73 -21.49 -7.99
CA ALA A 437 -5.13 -22.75 -8.62
C ALA A 437 -4.29 -23.93 -8.12
N ARG A 438 -3.00 -23.68 -7.80
CA ARG A 438 -2.13 -24.68 -7.18
C ARG A 438 -2.47 -24.96 -5.71
N LEU A 439 -2.97 -23.97 -4.97
CA LEU A 439 -3.34 -24.13 -3.56
C LEU A 439 -4.72 -24.75 -3.36
N TYR A 440 -5.64 -24.51 -4.30
CA TYR A 440 -7.02 -24.97 -4.24
C TYR A 440 -7.34 -25.77 -5.50
N ASP A 441 -7.96 -25.14 -6.49
CA ASP A 441 -8.29 -25.66 -7.82
C ASP A 441 -8.55 -24.46 -8.76
N PRO A 442 -8.48 -24.63 -10.10
CA PRO A 442 -8.68 -23.53 -11.05
C PRO A 442 -10.02 -22.80 -10.89
N GLU A 443 -11.10 -23.52 -10.64
CA GLU A 443 -12.44 -22.95 -10.50
C GLU A 443 -12.55 -22.09 -9.25
N THR A 444 -12.01 -22.56 -8.12
CA THR A 444 -11.91 -21.80 -6.87
C THR A 444 -11.01 -20.58 -7.01
N ALA A 445 -9.92 -20.69 -7.78
CA ALA A 445 -9.02 -19.57 -8.04
C ALA A 445 -9.73 -18.42 -8.78
N GLU A 446 -10.61 -18.72 -9.74
CA GLU A 446 -11.39 -17.70 -10.45
C GLU A 446 -12.42 -17.01 -9.52
N ILE A 447 -13.08 -17.75 -8.61
CA ILE A 447 -13.96 -17.13 -7.60
C ILE A 447 -13.17 -16.19 -6.69
N MET A 448 -11.97 -16.58 -6.25
CA MET A 448 -11.09 -15.74 -5.42
C MET A 448 -10.56 -14.52 -6.19
N ALA A 449 -10.29 -14.66 -7.49
CA ALA A 449 -9.95 -13.53 -8.36
C ALA A 449 -11.12 -12.55 -8.45
N ASP A 450 -12.36 -13.04 -8.60
CA ASP A 450 -13.56 -12.19 -8.58
C ASP A 450 -13.79 -11.54 -7.21
N LYS A 451 -13.44 -12.20 -6.08
CA LYS A 451 -13.44 -11.54 -4.75
C LYS A 451 -12.48 -10.35 -4.69
N THR A 452 -11.36 -10.42 -5.40
CA THR A 452 -10.44 -9.29 -5.53
C THR A 452 -11.02 -8.17 -6.38
N ALA A 453 -11.70 -8.52 -7.47
CA ALA A 453 -12.49 -7.56 -8.24
C ALA A 453 -13.60 -6.92 -7.40
N ALA A 454 -14.25 -7.68 -6.51
CA ALA A 454 -15.28 -7.20 -5.59
C ALA A 454 -14.75 -6.08 -4.67
N PHE A 455 -13.54 -6.26 -4.11
CA PHE A 455 -12.89 -5.22 -3.32
C PHE A 455 -12.80 -3.91 -4.11
N ARG A 456 -12.24 -3.93 -5.31
CA ARG A 456 -12.11 -2.74 -6.16
C ARG A 456 -13.49 -2.19 -6.53
N ALA A 457 -14.41 -3.06 -6.92
CA ALA A 457 -15.76 -2.77 -7.34
C ALA A 457 -16.56 -2.03 -6.27
N MET A 458 -16.38 -2.34 -4.98
CA MET A 458 -17.06 -1.64 -3.88
C MET A 458 -16.45 -0.29 -3.52
N HIS A 459 -15.21 -0.01 -3.91
CA HIS A 459 -14.65 1.34 -3.87
C HIS A 459 -15.19 2.18 -5.03
N LEU A 460 -15.14 3.51 -4.88
CA LEU A 460 -15.74 4.42 -5.87
C LEU A 460 -15.09 4.28 -7.26
N HIS A 461 -13.77 4.07 -7.33
CA HIS A 461 -13.04 3.78 -8.57
C HIS A 461 -13.59 2.57 -9.33
N GLY A 462 -14.07 1.55 -8.60
CA GLY A 462 -14.67 0.36 -9.19
C GLY A 462 -15.90 0.68 -10.04
N ARG A 463 -16.65 1.73 -9.69
CA ARG A 463 -17.83 2.18 -10.46
C ARG A 463 -17.43 2.65 -11.85
N ALA A 464 -16.37 3.46 -11.92
CA ALA A 464 -15.83 3.91 -13.20
C ALA A 464 -15.22 2.76 -14.01
N LEU A 465 -14.39 1.92 -13.37
CA LEU A 465 -13.75 0.79 -14.04
C LEU A 465 -14.79 -0.19 -14.61
N ASN A 466 -15.88 -0.45 -13.87
CA ASN A 466 -16.93 -1.33 -14.31
C ASN A 466 -17.64 -0.84 -15.58
N ALA A 467 -17.85 0.47 -15.73
CA ALA A 467 -18.44 1.05 -16.94
C ALA A 467 -17.43 1.15 -18.10
N LEU A 468 -16.14 1.33 -17.80
CA LEU A 468 -15.08 1.46 -18.81
C LEU A 468 -14.65 0.11 -19.43
N VAL A 469 -14.84 -1.02 -18.72
CA VAL A 469 -14.48 -2.34 -19.25
C VAL A 469 -15.27 -2.70 -20.52
N PRO A 470 -16.61 -2.69 -20.56
CA PRO A 470 -17.34 -2.96 -21.79
C PRO A 470 -16.93 -2.01 -22.92
N ARG A 471 -16.67 -0.73 -22.59
CA ARG A 471 -16.19 0.27 -23.56
C ARG A 471 -14.83 -0.09 -24.17
N ALA A 472 -13.90 -0.63 -23.38
CA ALA A 472 -12.59 -1.08 -23.84
C ALA A 472 -12.64 -2.36 -24.70
N LEU A 473 -13.70 -3.16 -24.54
CA LEU A 473 -13.83 -4.50 -25.14
C LEU A 473 -14.84 -4.59 -26.28
N GLY A 474 -15.40 -3.46 -26.73
CA GLY A 474 -16.36 -3.43 -27.83
C GLY A 474 -17.80 -3.78 -27.44
N GLY A 475 -18.17 -3.57 -26.18
CA GLY A 475 -19.49 -3.85 -25.60
C GLY A 475 -19.49 -5.04 -24.65
N GLU A 476 -20.63 -5.27 -23.98
CA GLU A 476 -20.79 -6.33 -22.98
C GLU A 476 -20.53 -7.74 -23.54
N ALA A 477 -20.94 -7.99 -24.79
CA ALA A 477 -20.69 -9.25 -25.48
C ALA A 477 -19.18 -9.53 -25.66
N GLY A 478 -18.36 -8.48 -25.71
CA GLY A 478 -16.90 -8.60 -25.79
C GLY A 478 -16.27 -9.17 -24.53
N GLU A 479 -16.87 -8.94 -23.35
CA GLU A 479 -16.29 -9.36 -22.06
C GLU A 479 -16.10 -10.88 -21.95
N ALA A 480 -16.96 -11.68 -22.59
CA ALA A 480 -16.88 -13.14 -22.56
C ALA A 480 -15.57 -13.69 -23.17
N ASN A 481 -14.87 -12.89 -23.98
CA ASN A 481 -13.62 -13.29 -24.62
C ASN A 481 -12.37 -12.96 -23.78
N TYR A 482 -12.54 -12.35 -22.60
CA TYR A 482 -11.44 -11.87 -21.78
C TYR A 482 -11.52 -12.34 -20.33
N LYS A 483 -10.36 -12.67 -19.77
CA LYS A 483 -10.14 -12.76 -18.32
C LYS A 483 -9.80 -11.38 -17.79
N ILE A 484 -10.54 -10.93 -16.79
CA ILE A 484 -10.42 -9.59 -16.22
C ILE A 484 -9.70 -9.68 -14.89
N ARG A 485 -8.57 -8.98 -14.75
CA ARG A 485 -7.73 -8.95 -13.55
C ARG A 485 -7.57 -7.53 -13.04
N GLU A 486 -7.54 -7.38 -11.72
CA GLU A 486 -7.22 -6.10 -11.09
C GLU A 486 -5.70 -5.83 -11.24
N GLY A 487 -5.32 -4.57 -11.47
CA GLY A 487 -3.94 -4.21 -11.83
C GLY A 487 -2.89 -4.50 -10.76
N GLU A 488 -3.22 -4.37 -9.48
CA GLU A 488 -2.32 -4.60 -8.36
C GLU A 488 -1.89 -6.08 -8.28
N ILE A 489 -2.79 -6.98 -8.67
CA ILE A 489 -2.61 -8.43 -8.65
C ILE A 489 -1.82 -8.89 -9.89
N VAL A 490 -1.83 -8.09 -10.95
CA VAL A 490 -0.94 -8.23 -12.12
C VAL A 490 0.45 -7.67 -11.81
N ALA A 491 0.56 -6.47 -11.23
CA ALA A 491 1.86 -5.87 -10.90
C ALA A 491 2.66 -6.70 -9.88
N GLY A 492 2.00 -7.21 -8.84
CA GLY A 492 2.64 -7.96 -7.76
C GLY A 492 3.65 -9.02 -8.24
N PRO A 493 3.27 -10.00 -9.05
CA PRO A 493 4.18 -11.01 -9.61
C PRO A 493 5.10 -10.50 -10.72
N LEU A 494 4.84 -9.35 -11.35
CA LEU A 494 5.67 -8.84 -12.44
C LEU A 494 6.83 -7.95 -11.97
N VAL A 495 6.58 -7.08 -10.98
CA VAL A 495 7.61 -6.14 -10.47
C VAL A 495 8.16 -6.55 -9.09
N GLY A 496 7.56 -7.57 -8.48
CA GLY A 496 8.02 -8.14 -7.21
C GLY A 496 7.50 -7.43 -5.96
N TRP A 497 6.63 -6.43 -6.11
CA TRP A 497 6.01 -5.72 -4.98
C TRP A 497 4.70 -5.05 -5.41
N ASN A 498 3.73 -4.99 -4.50
CA ASN A 498 2.48 -4.25 -4.66
C ASN A 498 2.03 -3.72 -3.29
N PHE A 499 1.31 -2.60 -3.31
CA PHE A 499 0.79 -1.93 -2.11
C PHE A 499 -0.17 -0.79 -2.51
N GLY A 500 -1.17 -1.07 -3.35
CA GLY A 500 -2.14 -0.09 -3.84
C GLY A 500 -1.57 1.05 -4.70
N GLU A 501 -0.34 0.90 -5.22
CA GLU A 501 0.29 1.91 -6.09
C GLU A 501 -0.05 1.68 -7.57
N GLY A 502 -1.03 2.44 -8.07
CA GLY A 502 -1.48 2.38 -9.45
C GLY A 502 -0.45 2.77 -10.50
N HIS A 503 0.56 3.57 -10.15
CA HIS A 503 1.65 3.90 -11.07
C HIS A 503 2.62 2.72 -11.32
N LEU A 504 2.43 1.57 -10.64
CA LEU A 504 3.16 0.33 -10.92
C LEU A 504 2.44 -0.59 -11.91
N HIS A 505 1.17 -0.33 -12.23
CA HIS A 505 0.38 -1.16 -13.14
C HIS A 505 -0.35 -0.33 -14.21
N ASN A 506 0.30 0.75 -14.65
CA ASN A 506 -0.17 1.64 -15.69
C ASN A 506 0.49 1.32 -17.05
N GLU A 507 0.43 2.27 -17.99
CA GLU A 507 0.99 2.16 -19.33
C GLU A 507 2.48 1.76 -19.34
N GLN A 508 3.26 2.16 -18.33
CA GLN A 508 4.67 1.81 -18.26
C GLN A 508 4.89 0.31 -18.06
N LEU A 509 4.07 -0.33 -17.22
CA LEU A 509 4.14 -1.78 -17.05
C LEU A 509 3.62 -2.48 -18.32
N LEU A 510 2.55 -1.97 -18.93
CA LEU A 510 2.02 -2.52 -20.17
C LEU A 510 3.06 -2.52 -21.28
N GLU A 511 3.77 -1.41 -21.49
CA GLU A 511 4.86 -1.34 -22.47
C GLU A 511 5.97 -2.36 -22.18
N ALA A 512 6.34 -2.55 -20.90
CA ALA A 512 7.36 -3.51 -20.53
C ALA A 512 6.92 -4.96 -20.75
N VAL A 513 5.65 -5.26 -20.48
CA VAL A 513 5.03 -6.54 -20.79
C VAL A 513 4.98 -6.74 -22.30
N GLN A 514 4.53 -5.75 -23.06
CA GLN A 514 4.43 -5.83 -24.51
C GLN A 514 5.79 -6.10 -25.19
N ARG A 515 6.85 -5.44 -24.73
CA ARG A 515 8.20 -5.64 -25.29
C ARG A 515 8.72 -7.08 -25.13
N ARG A 516 8.21 -7.83 -24.16
CA ARG A 516 8.59 -9.23 -23.88
C ARG A 516 7.62 -10.20 -24.55
N CYS A 517 6.32 -9.91 -24.41
CA CYS A 517 5.27 -10.82 -24.82
C CYS A 517 4.81 -10.61 -26.26
N HIS A 518 5.15 -9.52 -26.96
CA HIS A 518 4.78 -9.28 -28.36
C HIS A 518 3.32 -9.62 -28.67
N PHE A 519 2.39 -9.06 -27.89
CA PHE A 519 0.97 -9.30 -28.09
C PHE A 519 0.48 -8.66 -29.39
N GLU A 520 -0.55 -9.27 -29.98
CA GLU A 520 -1.28 -8.71 -31.11
C GLU A 520 -2.42 -7.79 -30.64
N ASP A 521 -3.05 -7.07 -31.57
CA ASP A 521 -4.14 -6.15 -31.21
C ASP A 521 -5.29 -6.90 -30.51
N GLY A 522 -5.68 -6.40 -29.34
CA GLY A 522 -6.79 -6.95 -28.58
C GLY A 522 -6.45 -8.23 -27.82
N ASP A 523 -5.19 -8.63 -27.73
CA ASP A 523 -4.76 -9.68 -26.81
C ASP A 523 -4.79 -9.17 -25.36
N VAL A 524 -4.39 -7.90 -25.15
CA VAL A 524 -4.38 -7.26 -23.82
C VAL A 524 -4.90 -5.84 -23.91
N ARG A 525 -6.02 -5.55 -23.23
CA ARG A 525 -6.52 -4.19 -23.02
C ARG A 525 -6.30 -3.78 -21.56
N VAL A 526 -5.90 -2.54 -21.31
CA VAL A 526 -5.70 -2.01 -19.96
C VAL A 526 -6.47 -0.70 -19.80
N ILE A 527 -7.34 -0.67 -18.79
CA ILE A 527 -8.05 0.54 -18.37
C ILE A 527 -7.33 1.09 -17.15
N VAL A 528 -6.77 2.29 -17.25
CA VAL A 528 -6.12 3.01 -16.15
C VAL A 528 -7.03 4.13 -15.69
N LEU A 529 -7.31 4.20 -14.39
CA LEU A 529 -8.03 5.29 -13.74
C LEU A 529 -7.11 5.96 -12.72
N GLU A 530 -6.84 7.25 -12.92
CA GLU A 530 -5.94 8.02 -12.07
C GLU A 530 -6.64 8.48 -10.78
N GLY A 531 -5.86 8.70 -9.71
CA GLY A 531 -6.39 9.27 -8.48
C GLY A 531 -7.02 10.66 -8.72
N GLN A 532 -8.10 10.95 -8.00
CA GLN A 532 -8.77 12.25 -8.00
C GLN A 532 -7.87 13.32 -7.35
N PRO A 533 -7.55 14.43 -8.05
CA PRO A 533 -6.94 15.60 -7.41
C PRO A 533 -7.86 16.22 -6.35
N ILE A 534 -7.33 16.63 -5.20
CA ILE A 534 -8.14 17.08 -4.05
C ILE A 534 -9.08 18.26 -4.38
N HIS A 535 -8.74 19.06 -5.37
CA HIS A 535 -9.47 20.28 -5.77
C HIS A 535 -10.35 20.09 -7.02
N ILE A 536 -10.46 18.87 -7.56
CA ILE A 536 -11.16 18.59 -8.82
C ILE A 536 -12.17 17.45 -8.62
N GLN A 537 -13.43 17.62 -9.02
CA GLN A 537 -14.49 16.59 -8.92
C GLN A 537 -14.56 15.68 -10.15
N LYS A 538 -13.40 15.32 -10.70
CA LYS A 538 -13.24 14.48 -11.89
C LYS A 538 -12.13 13.46 -11.68
N GLN A 539 -12.25 12.29 -12.29
CA GLN A 539 -11.18 11.31 -12.42
C GLN A 539 -10.86 11.05 -13.87
N TRP A 540 -9.57 11.08 -14.19
CA TRP A 540 -9.06 10.86 -15.54
C TRP A 540 -8.86 9.37 -15.79
N TYR A 541 -9.24 8.90 -16.97
CA TYR A 541 -9.02 7.53 -17.39
C TYR A 541 -8.32 7.48 -18.76
N ARG A 542 -7.67 6.35 -19.01
CA ARG A 542 -7.04 6.01 -20.28
C ARG A 542 -7.25 4.54 -20.58
N ILE A 543 -7.55 4.22 -21.83
CA ILE A 543 -7.71 2.85 -22.33
C ILE A 543 -6.56 2.57 -23.30
N PHE A 544 -5.84 1.50 -23.04
CA PHE A 544 -4.70 1.06 -23.85
C PHE A 544 -4.94 -0.32 -24.43
N ASP A 545 -4.35 -0.55 -25.59
CA ASP A 545 -4.01 -1.86 -26.09
C ASP A 545 -2.51 -2.13 -25.96
N GLY A 546 -2.14 -3.38 -25.70
CA GLY A 546 -0.74 -3.79 -25.69
C GLY A 546 0.01 -3.47 -26.98
N LYS A 547 -0.59 -3.70 -28.15
CA LYS A 547 0.01 -3.48 -29.47
C LYS A 547 -0.20 -2.07 -30.00
N ALA A 548 -1.45 -1.58 -30.00
CA ALA A 548 -1.83 -0.30 -30.59
C ALA A 548 -1.52 0.92 -29.69
N GLY A 549 -1.27 0.71 -28.39
CA GLY A 549 -1.04 1.78 -27.42
C GLY A 549 -2.33 2.46 -26.99
N LEU A 550 -2.30 3.79 -26.78
CA LEU A 550 -3.46 4.55 -26.30
C LEU A 550 -4.60 4.54 -27.34
N ILE A 551 -5.77 4.02 -26.95
CA ILE A 551 -7.00 3.99 -27.75
C ILE A 551 -7.88 5.20 -27.43
N GLU A 552 -8.09 5.47 -26.14
CA GLU A 552 -9.00 6.50 -25.67
C GLU A 552 -8.53 7.12 -24.36
N GLU A 553 -8.73 8.42 -24.20
CA GLU A 553 -8.56 9.12 -22.93
C GLU A 553 -9.71 10.09 -22.67
N GLY A 554 -9.99 10.30 -21.39
CA GLY A 554 -11.06 11.20 -20.98
C GLY A 554 -11.20 11.28 -19.46
N TYR A 555 -12.37 11.72 -19.00
CA TYR A 555 -12.70 11.76 -17.58
C TYR A 555 -14.13 11.35 -17.28
N VAL A 556 -14.37 11.02 -16.00
CA VAL A 556 -15.68 10.79 -15.40
C VAL A 556 -15.87 11.73 -14.21
N ASN A 557 -17.11 12.11 -13.89
CA ASN A 557 -17.38 12.93 -12.70
C ASN A 557 -17.56 12.07 -11.46
N VAL A 558 -17.19 12.63 -10.31
CA VAL A 558 -17.29 11.93 -9.01
C VAL A 558 -18.73 11.67 -8.61
N GLU A 559 -19.62 12.63 -8.87
CA GLU A 559 -21.06 12.52 -8.60
C GLU A 559 -21.69 11.33 -9.31
N ASP A 560 -21.35 11.12 -10.59
CA ASP A 560 -21.87 10.02 -11.38
C ASP A 560 -21.47 8.66 -10.78
N MET A 561 -20.26 8.54 -10.23
CA MET A 561 -19.83 7.30 -9.57
C MET A 561 -20.59 7.05 -8.26
N LEU A 562 -20.97 8.09 -7.52
CA LEU A 562 -21.62 7.96 -6.20
C LEU A 562 -23.02 7.37 -6.28
N ALA A 563 -23.70 7.55 -7.40
CA ALA A 563 -25.06 7.06 -7.60
C ALA A 563 -25.14 5.53 -7.77
N ARG A 564 -24.02 4.86 -8.10
CA ARG A 564 -23.99 3.50 -8.68
C ARG A 564 -23.72 2.36 -7.70
N GLN A 565 -24.21 1.18 -8.06
CA GLN A 565 -23.88 -0.08 -7.38
C GLN A 565 -22.48 -0.61 -7.76
N PRO A 566 -21.85 -1.43 -6.91
CA PRO A 566 -20.58 -2.10 -7.22
C PRO A 566 -20.62 -3.03 -8.44
N TRP A 567 -21.79 -3.41 -8.93
CA TRP A 567 -21.96 -4.21 -10.14
C TRP A 567 -22.61 -3.35 -11.23
N PRO A 568 -22.28 -3.56 -12.52
CA PRO A 568 -23.04 -2.97 -13.62
C PRO A 568 -24.52 -3.38 -13.52
N GLU A 569 -25.43 -2.41 -13.60
CA GLU A 569 -26.86 -2.66 -13.72
C GLU A 569 -27.29 -2.56 -15.20
N PRO A 570 -28.24 -3.37 -15.68
CA PRO A 570 -28.71 -3.28 -17.07
C PRO A 570 -29.19 -1.87 -17.41
N GLY A 571 -28.60 -1.25 -18.44
CA GLY A 571 -28.92 0.11 -18.87
C GLY A 571 -28.28 1.23 -18.03
N ASP A 572 -27.45 0.93 -17.03
CA ASP A 572 -26.67 1.94 -16.30
C ASP A 572 -25.44 2.36 -17.13
N GLU A 573 -25.54 3.51 -17.79
CA GLU A 573 -24.43 4.13 -18.51
C GLU A 573 -23.78 5.25 -17.70
N LEU A 574 -22.51 5.07 -17.31
CA LEU A 574 -21.68 6.14 -16.75
C LEU A 574 -21.37 7.18 -17.82
N PRO A 575 -21.72 8.47 -17.61
CA PRO A 575 -21.28 9.52 -18.51
C PRO A 575 -19.75 9.60 -18.57
N VAL A 576 -19.23 9.36 -19.77
CA VAL A 576 -17.79 9.41 -20.07
C VAL A 576 -17.52 10.60 -20.98
N HIS A 577 -16.57 11.45 -20.60
CA HIS A 577 -16.19 12.66 -21.32
C HIS A 577 -14.85 12.45 -22.01
N VAL A 578 -14.88 12.05 -23.28
CA VAL A 578 -13.69 11.76 -24.08
C VAL A 578 -12.95 13.06 -24.43
N THR A 579 -11.65 13.10 -24.21
CA THR A 579 -10.78 14.23 -24.60
C THR A 579 -9.95 13.94 -25.84
N ASP A 580 -9.56 12.69 -26.07
CA ASP A 580 -8.93 12.22 -27.30
C ASP A 580 -9.36 10.77 -27.59
N ARG A 581 -9.64 10.49 -28.87
CA ARG A 581 -9.97 9.14 -29.37
C ARG A 581 -9.11 8.88 -30.60
N ARG A 582 -8.15 7.98 -30.46
CA ARG A 582 -7.45 7.45 -31.63
C ARG A 582 -8.28 6.32 -32.17
N ASN A 583 -8.82 6.50 -33.38
CA ASN A 583 -9.42 5.37 -34.09
C ASN A 583 -8.32 4.31 -34.28
N ALA A 584 -8.51 3.14 -33.68
CA ALA A 584 -7.67 1.98 -34.00
C ALA A 584 -7.76 1.75 -35.52
N PRO A 585 -6.62 1.63 -36.23
CA PRO A 585 -6.60 1.45 -37.68
C PRO A 585 -7.29 0.16 -38.14
#